data_AF-A0A7C3CJD9-F1
#
_entry.id   AF-A0A7C3CJD9-F1
#
_cell.length_a   1.000
_cell.length_b   1.000
_cell.length_c   1.000
_cell.angle_alpha   90.00
_cell.angle_beta   90.00
_cell.angle_gamma   90.00
#
_symmetry.space_group_name_H-M   'P 1'
#
loop_
_entity.id
_entity.type
_entity.pdbx_description
1 polymer ?
#
loop_
_entity_poly.entity_id
_entity_poly.type
_entity_poly.pdbx_seq_one_letter_code
_entity_poly.pdbx_strand_id
1 'polypeptide(L)'
;MINDFFSGITSYFAAFRTISKLRLWSYFLVPIVISLLLAGGLGFAIWNLSGALAGWLLPWIPWEIVTGWVLNILFSLVGFILFKHLVIAAVSPFMTPLAQKVEEHMTGNYTKYSGFNAGQAMKDFFRGLTIALRNIFKELFYVIPLFLLGLIPLFSIPCMI
;
A
#
# COMPACT_ATOMS: atom_id res chain seq x y z
N MET A 1 17.08 3.41 -25.28
CA MET A 1 16.88 2.45 -24.17
C MET A 1 17.71 2.82 -22.94
N ILE A 2 19.04 2.83 -22.99
CA ILE A 2 19.88 3.23 -21.82
C ILE A 2 19.66 4.71 -21.46
N ASN A 3 19.58 5.61 -22.46
CA ASN A 3 19.25 7.02 -22.21
C ASN A 3 17.84 7.21 -21.64
N ASP A 4 16.88 6.34 -21.97
CA ASP A 4 15.52 6.37 -21.42
C ASP A 4 15.50 5.86 -19.97
N PHE A 5 16.38 4.90 -19.65
CA PHE A 5 16.58 4.44 -18.28
C PHE A 5 17.15 5.56 -17.39
N PHE A 6 18.20 6.24 -17.87
CA PHE A 6 18.78 7.39 -17.16
C PHE A 6 17.81 8.59 -17.08
N SER A 7 17.01 8.84 -18.13
CA SER A 7 15.96 9.86 -18.10
C SER A 7 14.87 9.51 -17.09
N GLY A 8 14.52 8.22 -16.96
CA GLY A 8 13.61 7.72 -15.94
C GLY A 8 14.11 8.01 -14.53
N ILE A 9 15.38 7.72 -14.23
CA ILE A 9 15.97 8.01 -12.91
C ILE A 9 16.01 9.52 -12.63
N THR A 10 16.43 10.33 -13.60
CA THR A 10 16.48 11.80 -13.44
C THR A 10 15.09 12.43 -13.32
N SER A 11 14.05 11.81 -13.89
CA SER A 11 12.66 12.27 -13.76
C SER A 11 12.16 12.26 -12.31
N TYR A 12 12.60 11.31 -11.47
CA TYR A 12 12.29 11.30 -10.03
C TYR A 12 12.87 12.54 -9.32
N PHE A 13 14.11 12.92 -9.65
CA PHE A 13 14.73 14.14 -9.12
C PHE A 13 14.04 15.41 -9.63
N ALA A 14 13.63 15.43 -10.89
CA ALA A 14 12.84 16.52 -11.46
C ALA A 14 11.48 16.65 -10.77
N ALA A 15 10.81 15.53 -10.45
CA ALA A 15 9.54 15.52 -9.72
C ALA A 15 9.67 16.16 -8.33
N PHE A 16 10.77 15.89 -7.60
CA PHE A 16 11.03 16.53 -6.31
C PHE A 16 11.15 18.06 -6.43
N ARG A 17 11.81 18.55 -7.49
CA ARG A 17 11.91 19.99 -7.79
C ARG A 17 10.55 20.60 -8.08
N THR A 18 9.69 19.90 -8.83
CA THR A 18 8.33 20.33 -9.17
C THR A 18 7.43 20.42 -7.94
N ILE A 19 7.50 19.45 -7.03
CA ILE A 19 6.76 19.46 -5.75
C ILE A 19 7.12 20.71 -4.93
N SER A 20 8.41 21.03 -4.85
CA SER A 20 8.88 22.22 -4.13
C SER A 20 8.44 23.52 -4.80
N LYS A 21 8.47 23.58 -6.14
CA LYS A 21 8.07 24.78 -6.91
C LYS A 21 6.58 25.09 -6.79
N LEU A 22 5.73 24.05 -6.75
CA LEU A 22 4.27 24.17 -6.65
C LEU A 22 3.76 24.25 -5.19
N ARG A 23 4.65 24.23 -4.18
CA ARG A 23 4.29 24.17 -2.74
C ARG A 23 3.30 23.04 -2.41
N LEU A 24 3.39 21.91 -3.12
CA LEU A 24 2.49 20.76 -2.95
C LEU A 24 2.79 19.92 -1.70
N TRP A 25 3.76 20.32 -0.88
CA TRP A 25 4.19 19.63 0.34
C TRP A 25 3.03 19.28 1.28
N SER A 26 2.03 20.14 1.44
CA SER A 26 0.87 19.83 2.28
C SER A 26 0.04 18.67 1.72
N TYR A 27 -0.10 18.54 0.39
CA TYR A 27 -0.81 17.42 -0.25
C TYR A 27 0.00 16.12 -0.19
N PHE A 28 1.33 16.21 -0.20
CA PHE A 28 2.22 15.06 -0.06
C PHE A 28 2.30 14.54 1.39
N LEU A 29 2.19 15.44 2.38
CA LEU A 29 2.20 15.07 3.80
C LEU A 29 0.91 14.38 4.25
N VAL A 30 -0.23 14.67 3.62
CA VAL A 30 -1.53 14.06 3.96
C VAL A 30 -1.48 12.52 3.91
N PRO A 31 -1.01 11.87 2.83
CA PRO A 31 -0.78 10.43 2.79
C PRO A 31 0.07 9.89 3.95
N ILE A 32 1.15 10.60 4.30
CA ILE A 32 2.07 10.19 5.37
C ILE A 32 1.35 10.21 6.72
N VAL A 33 0.66 11.31 7.02
CA VAL A 33 -0.11 11.45 8.27
C VAL A 33 -1.23 10.41 8.34
N ILE A 34 -1.98 10.20 7.26
CA ILE A 34 -3.04 9.19 7.21
C ILE A 34 -2.46 7.79 7.44
N SER A 35 -1.34 7.46 6.80
CA SER A 35 -0.69 6.16 6.98
C SER A 35 -0.23 5.94 8.42
N LEU A 36 0.28 6.98 9.08
CA LEU A 36 0.72 6.94 10.48
C LEU A 36 -0.47 6.78 11.43
N LEU A 37 -1.56 7.52 11.20
CA LEU A 37 -2.80 7.40 11.98
C LEU A 37 -3.44 6.02 11.81
N LEU A 38 -3.47 5.48 10.59
CA LEU A 38 -3.95 4.13 10.33
C LEU A 38 -3.06 3.08 10.98
N ALA A 39 -1.74 3.23 10.91
CA ALA A 39 -0.80 2.32 11.57
C ALA A 39 -0.99 2.31 13.09
N GLY A 40 -1.07 3.49 13.72
CA GLY A 40 -1.31 3.63 15.15
C GLY A 40 -2.68 3.09 15.57
N GLY A 41 -3.73 3.43 14.81
CA GLY A 41 -5.10 2.98 15.07
C GLY A 41 -5.27 1.47 14.91
N LEU A 42 -4.71 0.89 13.84
CA LEU A 42 -4.72 -0.56 13.62
C LEU A 42 -3.85 -1.27 14.64
N GLY A 43 -2.67 -0.74 14.98
CA GLY A 43 -1.81 -1.29 16.02
C GLY A 43 -2.51 -1.34 17.38
N PHE A 44 -3.20 -0.26 17.75
CA PHE A 44 -4.01 -0.21 18.96
C PHE A 44 -5.20 -1.18 18.90
N ALA A 45 -5.91 -1.25 17.78
CA ALA A 45 -7.02 -2.17 17.59
C ALA A 45 -6.55 -3.63 17.68
N ILE A 46 -5.44 -3.99 17.04
CA ILE A 46 -4.83 -5.31 17.11
C ILE A 46 -4.40 -5.61 18.54
N TRP A 47 -3.79 -4.67 19.27
CA TRP A 47 -3.39 -4.91 20.66
C TRP A 47 -4.59 -5.31 21.52
N ASN A 48 -5.68 -4.54 21.45
CA ASN A 48 -6.90 -4.81 22.23
C ASN A 48 -7.64 -6.06 21.75
N LEU A 49 -7.66 -6.31 20.44
CA LEU A 49 -8.42 -7.39 19.81
C LEU A 49 -7.63 -8.69 19.71
N SER A 50 -6.30 -8.66 19.90
CA SER A 50 -5.39 -9.80 19.76
C SER A 50 -5.84 -10.98 20.60
N GLY A 51 -6.25 -10.75 21.85
CA GLY A 51 -6.75 -11.79 22.74
C GLY A 51 -8.04 -12.45 22.25
N ALA A 52 -8.98 -11.66 21.71
CA ALA A 52 -10.24 -12.17 21.17
C ALA A 52 -10.05 -12.89 19.82
N LEU A 53 -9.21 -12.34 18.93
CA LEU A 53 -8.83 -12.97 17.67
C LEU A 53 -8.09 -14.28 17.91
N ALA A 54 -7.13 -14.28 18.83
CA ALA A 54 -6.44 -15.50 19.22
C ALA A 54 -7.46 -16.51 19.74
N GLY A 55 -8.34 -16.14 20.68
CA GLY A 55 -9.34 -17.04 21.25
C GLY A 55 -10.32 -17.63 20.23
N TRP A 56 -10.65 -16.89 19.16
CA TRP A 56 -11.49 -17.37 18.06
C TRP A 56 -10.73 -18.25 17.06
N LEU A 57 -9.44 -18.00 16.85
CA LEU A 57 -8.59 -18.74 15.90
C LEU A 57 -7.96 -20.01 16.50
N LEU A 58 -7.69 -19.98 17.81
CA LEU A 58 -7.12 -21.06 18.64
C LEU A 58 -7.81 -22.42 18.46
N PRO A 59 -9.15 -22.52 18.32
CA PRO A 59 -9.82 -23.81 18.11
C PRO A 59 -9.61 -24.42 16.73
N TRP A 60 -9.23 -23.62 15.73
CA TRP A 60 -9.12 -24.06 14.34
C TRP A 60 -7.69 -24.38 13.91
N ILE A 61 -6.70 -23.92 14.67
CA ILE A 61 -5.29 -24.13 14.35
C ILE A 61 -4.58 -24.75 15.55
N PRO A 62 -4.00 -25.96 15.42
CA PRO A 62 -3.23 -26.59 16.49
C PRO A 62 -2.07 -25.68 16.90
N TRP A 63 -1.89 -25.47 18.21
CA TRP A 63 -0.87 -24.56 18.74
C TRP A 63 0.56 -24.97 18.34
N GLU A 64 0.80 -26.28 18.16
CA GLU A 64 2.07 -26.86 17.74
C GLU A 64 2.48 -26.41 16.32
N ILE A 65 1.50 -26.06 15.50
CA ILE A 65 1.71 -25.58 14.13
C ILE A 65 1.96 -24.06 14.18
N VAL A 66 1.20 -23.30 14.96
CA VAL A 66 1.31 -21.83 15.06
C VAL A 66 2.65 -21.34 15.64
N THR A 67 3.25 -22.10 16.55
CA THR A 67 4.55 -21.74 17.15
C THR A 67 5.73 -21.82 16.18
N GLY A 68 5.54 -22.41 15.00
CA GLY A 68 6.53 -22.41 13.96
C GLY A 68 6.88 -20.99 13.51
N TRP A 69 8.14 -20.59 13.68
CA TRP A 69 8.83 -19.51 12.96
C TRP A 69 8.31 -19.24 11.54
N VAL A 70 8.13 -20.27 10.71
CA VAL A 70 7.60 -20.13 9.34
C VAL A 70 6.18 -19.55 9.30
N LEU A 71 5.29 -20.03 10.17
CA LEU A 71 3.90 -19.56 10.23
C LEU A 71 3.81 -18.17 10.83
N ASN A 72 4.62 -17.84 11.85
CA ASN A 72 4.70 -16.48 12.37
C ASN A 72 5.12 -15.47 11.28
N ILE A 73 6.10 -15.83 10.45
CA ILE A 73 6.51 -15.00 9.30
C ILE A 73 5.37 -14.88 8.28
N LEU A 74 4.69 -15.99 7.95
CA LEU A 74 3.57 -15.98 7.02
C LEU A 74 2.42 -15.08 7.51
N PHE A 75 2.00 -15.22 8.77
CA PHE A 75 0.96 -14.37 9.37
C PHE A 75 1.36 -12.89 9.39
N SER A 76 2.61 -12.59 9.75
CA SER A 76 3.14 -11.22 9.69
C SER A 76 3.11 -10.65 8.27
N LEU A 77 3.45 -11.47 7.27
CA LEU A 77 3.46 -11.08 5.87
C LEU A 77 2.05 -10.83 5.34
N VAL A 78 1.08 -11.69 5.68
CA VAL A 78 -0.33 -11.47 5.36
C VAL A 78 -0.83 -10.18 6.01
N GLY A 79 -0.54 -9.97 7.30
CA GLY A 79 -0.90 -8.73 8.01
C GLY A 79 -0.31 -7.49 7.33
N PHE A 80 0.94 -7.55 6.89
CA PHE A 80 1.60 -6.47 6.16
C PHE A 80 0.96 -6.18 4.81
N ILE A 81 0.61 -7.22 4.03
CA ILE A 81 -0.09 -7.06 2.75
C ILE A 81 -1.45 -6.39 2.96
N LEU A 82 -2.22 -6.82 3.95
CA LEU A 82 -3.52 -6.24 4.28
C LEU A 82 -3.38 -4.76 4.67
N PHE A 83 -2.42 -4.44 5.55
CA PHE A 83 -2.12 -3.07 5.96
C PHE A 83 -1.75 -2.18 4.77
N LYS A 84 -0.83 -2.63 3.91
CA LYS A 84 -0.40 -1.90 2.70
C LYS A 84 -1.59 -1.48 1.83
N HIS A 85 -2.48 -2.41 1.55
CA HIS A 85 -3.64 -2.16 0.69
C HIS A 85 -4.70 -1.28 1.33
N LEU A 86 -4.88 -1.38 2.65
CA LEU A 86 -5.76 -0.50 3.41
C LEU A 86 -5.27 0.95 3.35
N VAL A 87 -3.96 1.17 3.52
CA VAL A 87 -3.33 2.48 3.36
C VAL A 87 -3.52 3.01 1.93
N ILE A 88 -3.29 2.19 0.91
CA ILE A 88 -3.48 2.60 -0.50
C ILE A 88 -4.94 3.03 -0.76
N ALA A 89 -5.91 2.28 -0.26
CA ALA A 89 -7.33 2.63 -0.40
C ALA A 89 -7.67 3.96 0.29
N ALA A 90 -7.15 4.18 1.52
CA ALA A 90 -7.37 5.41 2.27
C ALA A 90 -6.70 6.64 1.66
N VAL A 91 -5.54 6.45 1.03
CA VAL A 91 -4.76 7.52 0.39
C VAL A 91 -5.26 7.86 -1.02
N SER A 92 -5.86 6.91 -1.73
CA SER A 92 -6.43 7.05 -3.08
C SER A 92 -7.20 8.37 -3.32
N PRO A 93 -8.19 8.78 -2.49
CA PRO A 93 -8.95 10.01 -2.73
C PRO A 93 -8.12 11.30 -2.63
N PHE A 94 -6.98 11.28 -1.93
CA PHE A 94 -6.10 12.43 -1.78
C PHE A 94 -5.09 12.56 -2.94
N MET A 95 -4.85 11.47 -3.67
CA MET A 95 -3.95 11.47 -4.83
C MET A 95 -4.58 12.11 -6.07
N THR A 96 -5.91 12.02 -6.24
CA THR A 96 -6.63 12.63 -7.36
C THR A 96 -6.37 14.15 -7.50
N PRO A 97 -6.58 15.00 -6.47
CA PRO A 97 -6.33 16.44 -6.59
C PRO A 97 -4.84 16.79 -6.73
N LEU A 98 -3.94 15.98 -6.16
CA LEU A 98 -2.51 16.15 -6.33
C LEU A 98 -2.10 15.93 -7.79
N ALA A 99 -2.56 14.84 -8.40
CA ALA A 99 -2.27 14.51 -9.80
C ALA A 99 -2.77 15.59 -10.75
N GLN A 100 -3.97 16.13 -10.53
CA GLN A 100 -4.53 17.21 -11.33
C GLN A 100 -3.66 18.47 -11.31
N LYS A 101 -3.20 18.92 -10.13
CA LYS A 101 -2.31 20.09 -10.04
C LYS A 101 -0.96 19.89 -10.73
N VAL A 102 -0.43 18.67 -10.69
CA VAL A 102 0.82 18.33 -11.39
C VAL A 102 0.59 18.32 -12.91
N GLU A 103 -0.53 17.76 -13.36
CA GLU A 103 -0.89 17.69 -14.78
C GLU A 103 -1.17 19.07 -15.39
N GLU A 104 -1.83 19.96 -14.65
CA GLU A 104 -2.01 21.37 -15.01
C GLU A 104 -0.66 22.09 -15.21
N HIS A 105 0.31 21.84 -14.33
CA HIS A 105 1.64 22.44 -14.44
C HIS A 105 2.44 21.93 -15.64
N MET A 106 2.32 20.65 -15.96
CA MET A 106 3.09 19.99 -17.03
C MET A 106 2.50 20.24 -18.42
N THR A 107 1.17 20.27 -18.52
CA THR A 107 0.46 20.32 -19.82
C THR A 107 -0.03 21.73 -20.16
N GLY A 108 -0.14 22.63 -19.18
CA GLY A 108 -0.68 23.99 -19.36
C GLY A 108 -2.18 24.04 -19.69
N ASN A 109 -2.85 22.88 -19.77
CA ASN A 109 -4.29 22.78 -19.93
C ASN A 109 -4.96 22.99 -18.58
N TYR A 110 -5.72 24.07 -18.46
CA TYR A 110 -6.59 24.33 -17.32
C TYR A 110 -7.79 23.38 -17.39
N THR A 111 -7.63 22.13 -16.94
CA THR A 111 -8.80 21.34 -16.59
C THR A 111 -9.51 22.06 -15.46
N LYS A 112 -10.80 22.35 -15.64
CA LYS A 112 -11.60 23.15 -14.70
C LYS A 112 -11.54 22.51 -13.31
N TYR A 113 -10.71 23.07 -12.42
CA TYR A 113 -10.58 22.61 -11.04
C TYR A 113 -11.91 22.87 -10.33
N SER A 114 -12.79 21.88 -10.30
CA SER A 114 -14.10 21.92 -9.63
C SER A 114 -13.94 21.75 -8.11
N GLY A 115 -12.91 22.34 -7.49
CA GLY A 115 -12.64 22.22 -6.06
C GLY A 115 -12.54 20.77 -5.55
N PHE A 116 -12.44 20.63 -4.23
CA PHE A 116 -12.54 19.33 -3.56
C PHE A 116 -14.03 18.93 -3.51
N ASN A 117 -14.47 18.05 -4.41
CA ASN A 117 -15.80 17.47 -4.34
C ASN A 117 -15.78 16.22 -3.45
N ALA A 118 -16.32 16.35 -2.23
CA ALA A 118 -16.39 15.24 -1.26
C ALA A 118 -17.13 14.01 -1.81
N GLY A 119 -18.15 14.20 -2.66
CA GLY A 119 -18.86 13.10 -3.31
C GLY A 119 -18.00 12.34 -4.31
N GLN A 120 -17.12 13.04 -5.03
CA GLN A 120 -16.16 12.43 -5.94
C GLN A 120 -15.02 11.73 -5.19
N ALA A 121 -14.53 12.34 -4.11
CA ALA A 121 -13.54 11.72 -3.24
C ALA A 121 -14.07 10.41 -2.61
N MET A 122 -15.32 10.39 -2.17
CA MET A 122 -15.94 9.17 -1.64
C MET A 122 -16.08 8.09 -2.73
N LYS A 123 -16.48 8.47 -3.95
CA LYS A 123 -16.54 7.54 -5.08
C LYS A 123 -15.16 6.97 -5.43
N ASP A 124 -14.12 7.79 -5.41
CA ASP A 124 -12.74 7.39 -5.63
C ASP A 124 -12.20 6.49 -4.51
N PHE A 125 -12.62 6.72 -3.26
CA PHE A 125 -12.31 5.85 -2.14
C PHE A 125 -12.94 4.46 -2.32
N PHE A 126 -14.25 4.36 -2.61
CA PHE A 126 -14.90 3.06 -2.83
C PHE A 126 -14.35 2.32 -4.05
N ARG A 127 -14.03 3.06 -5.11
CA ARG A 127 -13.34 2.49 -6.28
C ARG A 127 -11.96 1.97 -5.88
N GLY A 128 -11.20 2.77 -5.14
CA GLY A 128 -9.88 2.40 -4.60
C GLY A 128 -9.94 1.18 -3.69
N LEU A 129 -10.93 1.10 -2.80
CA LEU A 129 -11.17 -0.03 -1.91
C LEU A 129 -11.49 -1.31 -2.68
N THR A 130 -12.35 -1.23 -3.69
CA THR A 130 -12.71 -2.38 -4.53
C THR A 130 -11.49 -2.92 -5.29
N ILE A 131 -10.66 -2.02 -5.83
CA ILE A 131 -9.40 -2.38 -6.49
C ILE A 131 -8.42 -2.98 -5.48
N ALA A 132 -8.29 -2.39 -4.30
CA ALA A 132 -7.42 -2.87 -3.24
C ALA A 132 -7.80 -4.28 -2.79
N LEU A 133 -9.10 -4.56 -2.56
CA LEU A 133 -9.60 -5.90 -2.23
C LEU A 133 -9.22 -6.92 -3.30
N ARG A 134 -9.45 -6.62 -4.58
CA ARG A 134 -9.07 -7.50 -5.69
C ARG A 134 -7.55 -7.74 -5.74
N ASN A 135 -6.75 -6.72 -5.43
CA ASN A 135 -5.30 -6.83 -5.41
C ASN A 135 -4.80 -7.65 -4.22
N ILE A 136 -5.43 -7.51 -3.03
CA ILE A 136 -5.16 -8.36 -1.87
C ILE A 136 -5.33 -9.83 -2.25
N PHE A 137 -6.45 -10.20 -2.88
CA PHE A 137 -6.68 -11.60 -3.28
C PHE A 137 -5.59 -12.12 -4.24
N LYS A 138 -5.22 -11.31 -5.24
CA LYS A 138 -4.15 -11.69 -6.18
C LYS A 138 -2.80 -11.81 -5.49
N GLU A 139 -2.43 -10.82 -4.69
CA GLU A 139 -1.14 -10.80 -3.99
C GLU A 139 -1.04 -11.98 -3.02
N LEU A 140 -2.11 -12.25 -2.25
CA LEU A 140 -2.15 -13.40 -1.36
C LEU A 140 -2.06 -14.74 -2.12
N PHE A 141 -2.76 -14.84 -3.25
CA PHE A 141 -2.74 -16.03 -4.10
C PHE A 141 -1.36 -16.31 -4.71
N TYR A 142 -0.58 -15.28 -5.06
CA TYR A 142 0.77 -15.46 -5.59
C TYR A 142 1.83 -15.59 -4.51
N VAL A 143 1.76 -14.78 -3.45
CA VAL A 143 2.82 -14.70 -2.44
C VAL A 143 2.82 -15.91 -1.51
N ILE A 144 1.66 -16.45 -1.11
CA ILE A 144 1.62 -17.63 -0.23
C ILE A 144 2.31 -18.85 -0.89
N PRO A 145 1.96 -19.27 -2.13
CA PRO A 145 2.64 -20.38 -2.78
C PRO A 145 4.12 -20.09 -3.06
N LEU A 146 4.47 -18.86 -3.47
CA LEU A 146 5.85 -18.49 -3.77
C LEU A 146 6.72 -18.52 -2.50
N PHE A 147 6.18 -18.08 -1.37
CA PHE A 147 6.82 -18.16 -0.07
C PHE A 147 7.07 -19.62 0.34
N LEU A 148 6.06 -20.49 0.20
CA LEU A 148 6.20 -21.93 0.51
C LEU A 148 7.21 -22.63 -0.41
N LEU A 149 7.22 -22.30 -1.71
CA LEU A 149 8.22 -22.82 -2.66
C LEU A 149 9.63 -22.33 -2.33
N GLY A 150 9.77 -21.08 -1.88
CA GLY A 150 11.05 -20.50 -1.46
C GLY A 150 11.67 -21.17 -0.22
N LEU A 151 10.91 -21.91 0.57
CA LEU A 151 11.42 -22.69 1.71
C LEU A 151 12.13 -23.98 1.28
N ILE A 152 11.91 -24.44 0.04
CA ILE A 152 12.60 -25.60 -0.52
C ILE A 152 13.97 -25.12 -1.02
N PRO A 153 15.10 -25.62 -0.46
CA PRO A 153 16.44 -25.13 -0.80
C PRO A 153 16.73 -25.17 -2.31
N LEU A 154 16.16 -26.14 -3.03
CA LEU A 154 16.31 -26.32 -4.48
C LEU A 154 15.83 -25.11 -5.30
N PHE A 155 14.77 -24.43 -4.87
CA PHE A 155 14.22 -23.25 -5.55
C PHE A 155 14.76 -21.92 -5.00
N SER A 156 15.51 -21.95 -3.89
CA SER A 156 16.08 -20.75 -3.26
C SER A 156 17.35 -20.23 -3.97
N ILE A 157 18.10 -21.11 -4.62
CA ILE A 157 19.42 -20.82 -5.21
C ILE A 157 19.36 -19.80 -6.38
N PRO A 158 18.38 -19.86 -7.33
CA PRO A 158 18.32 -18.88 -8.41
C PRO A 158 17.73 -17.52 -8.01
N CYS A 159 17.21 -17.35 -6.79
CA CYS A 159 16.71 -16.06 -6.28
C CYS A 159 17.76 -15.29 -5.45
N MET A 160 18.94 -15.87 -5.23
CA MET A 160 20.02 -15.29 -4.42
C MET A 160 21.22 -14.81 -5.26
N ILE A 161 21.17 -14.98 -6.58
CA ILE A 161 22.14 -14.49 -7.58
C ILE A 161 21.47 -13.37 -8.39
#